data_AF-A0A2E4XY60-F1
#
_entry.id   AF-A0A2E4XY60-F1
#
_cell.length_a   1.000
_cell.length_b   1.000
_cell.length_c   1.000
_cell.angle_alpha   90.00
_cell.angle_beta   90.00
_cell.angle_gamma   90.00
#
_symmetry.space_group_name_H-M   'P 1'
#
loop_
_entity.id
_entity.type
_entity.pdbx_description
1 polymer ?
#
loop_
_entity_poly.entity_id
_entity_poly.type
_entity_poly.pdbx_seq_one_letter_code
_entity_poly.pdbx_strand_id
1 'polypeptide(L)'
;MIHELRIYHCVPGRLPALLNRFDTITLKIWERHDIRQAGFWTVDIGPSNQVLYYLLEWESHADREAKWAKFQADPEWIEKRAQTEADGAIVARVENMMLRPTSFSAVK
;
A
#
# COMPACT_ATOMS: atom_id res chain seq x y z
N MET A 1 -16.47 -7.27 5.99
CA MET A 1 -15.06 -6.95 5.69
C MET A 1 -14.62 -7.60 4.38
N ILE A 2 -13.85 -6.86 3.58
CA ILE A 2 -13.20 -7.29 2.34
C ILE A 2 -11.73 -6.87 2.41
N HIS A 3 -10.86 -7.57 1.68
CA HIS A 3 -9.43 -7.28 1.66
C HIS A 3 -9.01 -6.76 0.29
N GLU A 4 -8.03 -5.87 0.25
CA GLU A 4 -7.39 -5.43 -0.98
C GLU A 4 -5.92 -5.84 -0.96
N LEU A 5 -5.56 -6.83 -1.79
CA LEU A 5 -4.16 -7.14 -2.04
C LEU A 5 -3.63 -6.11 -3.04
N ARG A 6 -2.51 -5.48 -2.71
CA ARG A 6 -1.82 -4.52 -3.57
C ARG A 6 -0.40 -4.98 -3.82
N ILE A 7 0.00 -4.91 -5.08
CA ILE A 7 1.32 -5.33 -5.56
C ILE A 7 1.96 -4.13 -6.24
N TYR A 8 3.01 -3.60 -5.64
CA TYR A 8 3.74 -2.45 -6.16
C TYR A 8 5.03 -2.94 -6.82
N HIS A 9 5.10 -2.81 -8.14
CA HIS A 9 6.30 -3.08 -8.91
C HIS A 9 7.14 -1.80 -8.95
N CYS A 10 8.30 -1.83 -8.29
CA CYS A 10 9.18 -0.69 -8.23
C CYS A 10 9.99 -0.54 -9.50
N VAL A 11 10.38 0.69 -9.81
CA VAL A 11 11.48 0.94 -10.74
C VAL A 11 12.74 0.24 -10.18
N PRO A 12 13.61 -0.37 -11.03
CA PRO A 12 14.79 -1.08 -10.56
C PRO A 12 15.63 -0.27 -9.57
N GLY A 13 15.93 -0.85 -8.40
CA GLY A 13 16.73 -0.22 -7.35
C GLY A 13 15.96 0.75 -6.44
N ARG A 14 14.67 0.99 -6.69
CA ARG A 14 13.85 1.96 -5.91
C ARG A 14 13.02 1.31 -4.79
N LEU A 15 13.04 -0.02 -4.65
CA LEU A 15 12.33 -0.70 -3.55
C LEU A 15 12.72 -0.18 -2.15
N PRO A 16 14.00 0.06 -1.81
CA PRO A 16 14.36 0.61 -0.50
C PRO A 16 13.72 1.98 -0.21
N ALA A 17 13.61 2.84 -1.23
CA ALA A 17 12.94 4.13 -1.10
C ALA A 17 11.43 3.96 -0.84
N LEU A 18 10.79 2.97 -1.47
CA LEU A 18 9.39 2.64 -1.20
C LEU A 18 9.18 2.17 0.25
N LEU A 19 10.03 1.25 0.73
CA LEU A 19 9.95 0.72 2.09
C LEU A 19 10.13 1.83 3.12
N ASN A 20 11.15 2.68 2.93
CA ASN A 20 11.37 3.84 3.80
C ASN A 20 10.16 4.79 3.81
N ARG A 21 9.53 5.03 2.65
CA ARG A 21 8.32 5.87 2.58
C ARG A 21 7.16 5.26 3.36
N PHE A 22 6.96 3.94 3.28
CA PHE A 22 5.92 3.29 4.09
C PHE A 22 6.19 3.42 5.58
N ASP A 23 7.39 3.06 6.01
CA ASP A 23 7.79 3.02 7.42
C ASP A 23 7.77 4.40 8.08
N THR A 24 8.28 5.42 7.38
CA THR A 24 8.48 6.74 7.99
C THR A 24 7.30 7.69 7.82
N ILE A 25 6.50 7.52 6.75
CA ILE A 25 5.48 8.48 6.31
C ILE A 25 4.11 7.80 6.16
N THR A 26 3.95 6.88 5.20
CA THR A 26 2.62 6.45 4.74
C THR A 26 1.81 5.78 5.84
N LEU A 27 2.41 4.92 6.66
CA LEU A 27 1.69 4.22 7.73
C LEU A 27 1.16 5.18 8.80
N LYS A 28 1.90 6.25 9.14
CA LYS A 28 1.45 7.27 10.09
C LYS A 28 0.28 8.08 9.56
N ILE A 29 0.29 8.39 8.25
CA ILE A 29 -0.84 9.08 7.61
C ILE A 29 -2.06 8.13 7.58
N TRP A 30 -1.87 6.86 7.25
CA TRP A 30 -2.93 5.85 7.24
C TRP A 30 -3.59 5.65 8.59
N GLU A 31 -2.84 5.71 9.68
CA GLU A 31 -3.38 5.66 11.05
C GLU A 31 -4.42 6.77 11.28
N ARG A 32 -4.16 8.00 10.80
CA ARG A 32 -5.12 9.12 10.91
C ARG A 32 -6.35 8.96 10.02
N HIS A 33 -6.27 8.18 8.95
CA HIS A 33 -7.38 7.90 8.03
C HIS A 33 -8.08 6.55 8.31
N ASP A 34 -7.69 5.85 9.38
CA ASP A 34 -8.19 4.52 9.74
C ASP A 34 -8.07 3.50 8.57
N ILE A 35 -6.96 3.56 7.83
CA ILE A 35 -6.60 2.54 6.83
C ILE A 35 -5.80 1.45 7.54
N ARG A 36 -6.33 0.23 7.57
CA ARG A 36 -5.73 -0.90 8.30
C ARG A 36 -5.06 -1.87 7.34
N GLN A 37 -3.90 -2.38 7.78
CA GLN A 37 -3.10 -3.34 7.03
C GLN A 37 -3.06 -4.68 7.77
N ALA A 38 -3.27 -5.76 7.02
CA ALA A 38 -3.19 -7.14 7.50
C ALA A 38 -1.77 -7.73 7.31
N GLY A 39 -0.92 -7.08 6.52
CA GLY A 39 0.50 -7.41 6.41
C GLY A 39 1.21 -6.78 5.20
N PHE A 40 2.54 -6.81 5.25
CA PHE A 40 3.46 -6.36 4.19
C PHE A 40 4.56 -7.41 3.99
N TRP A 41 4.97 -7.62 2.74
CA TRP A 41 6.01 -8.59 2.38
C TRP A 41 6.85 -8.11 1.21
N THR A 42 8.16 -8.30 1.30
CA THR A 42 9.06 -8.34 0.14
C THR A 42 9.24 -9.77 -0.32
N VAL A 43 9.58 -9.97 -1.60
CA VAL A 43 9.82 -11.30 -2.16
C VAL A 43 11.22 -11.78 -1.79
N ASP A 44 11.29 -12.81 -0.96
CA ASP A 44 12.55 -13.51 -0.63
C ASP A 44 12.94 -14.47 -1.77
N ILE A 45 12.02 -15.34 -2.18
CA ILE A 45 12.16 -16.25 -3.32
C ILE A 45 10.97 -16.07 -4.26
N GLY A 46 11.22 -15.74 -5.53
CA GLY A 46 10.16 -15.54 -6.50
C GLY A 46 10.58 -14.78 -7.76
N PRO A 47 9.61 -14.31 -8.56
CA PRO A 47 9.86 -13.79 -9.91
C PRO A 47 10.55 -12.43 -9.94
N SER A 48 10.46 -11.64 -8.86
CA SER A 48 11.11 -10.34 -8.78
C SER A 48 11.32 -9.90 -7.34
N ASN A 49 12.54 -9.45 -7.02
CA ASN A 49 12.90 -8.83 -5.74
C ASN A 49 12.65 -7.31 -5.71
N GLN A 50 11.98 -6.75 -6.72
CA GLN A 50 11.65 -5.31 -6.82
C GLN A 50 10.17 -5.05 -6.54
N VAL A 51 9.51 -5.93 -5.78
CA VAL A 51 8.07 -5.91 -5.56
C VAL A 51 7.75 -5.85 -4.08
N LEU A 52 6.78 -5.01 -3.72
CA LEU A 52 6.16 -4.97 -2.40
C LEU A 52 4.73 -5.50 -2.49
N TYR A 53 4.43 -6.52 -1.69
CA TYR A 53 3.09 -7.05 -1.49
C TYR A 53 2.55 -6.52 -0.17
N TYR A 54 1.28 -6.11 -0.15
CA TYR A 54 0.62 -5.77 1.09
C TYR A 54 -0.89 -5.91 1.00
N LEU A 55 -1.50 -6.20 2.15
CA LEU A 55 -2.92 -6.49 2.26
C LEU A 55 -3.60 -5.45 3.13
N LEU A 56 -4.67 -4.84 2.63
CA LEU A 56 -5.48 -3.87 3.37
C LEU A 56 -6.84 -4.46 3.72
N GLU A 57 -7.41 -3.99 4.82
CA GLU A 57 -8.73 -4.37 5.32
C GLU A 57 -9.72 -3.22 5.12
N TRP A 58 -10.92 -3.56 4.65
CA TRP A 58 -12.00 -2.61 4.44
C TRP A 58 -13.32 -3.15 4.97
N GLU A 59 -14.14 -2.28 5.54
CA GLU A 59 -15.48 -2.69 5.97
C GLU A 59 -16.38 -3.03 4.78
N SER A 60 -16.26 -2.21 3.73
CA SER A 60 -17.01 -2.31 2.47
C SER A 60 -16.27 -1.61 1.33
N HIS A 61 -16.78 -1.72 0.09
CA HIS A 61 -16.26 -0.95 -1.04
C HIS A 61 -16.42 0.57 -0.86
N ALA A 62 -17.52 1.01 -0.22
CA ALA A 62 -17.75 2.43 0.05
C ALA A 62 -16.75 2.98 1.10
N ASP A 63 -16.45 2.19 2.13
CA ASP A 63 -15.42 2.52 3.12
C ASP A 63 -14.05 2.69 2.46
N ARG A 64 -13.67 1.72 1.62
CA ARG A 64 -12.45 1.77 0.80
C ARG A 64 -12.36 3.06 -0.02
N GLU A 65 -13.41 3.38 -0.78
CA GLU A 65 -13.43 4.56 -1.65
C GLU A 65 -13.30 5.85 -0.84
N ALA A 66 -14.05 5.98 0.25
CA ALA A 66 -13.99 7.16 1.11
C ALA A 66 -12.61 7.35 1.75
N LYS A 67 -12.01 6.28 2.30
CA LYS A 67 -10.69 6.35 2.94
C LYS A 67 -9.57 6.61 1.93
N TRP A 68 -9.59 5.95 0.77
CA TRP A 68 -8.61 6.24 -0.29
C TRP A 68 -8.73 7.67 -0.80
N ALA A 69 -9.94 8.19 -1.02
CA ALA A 69 -10.14 9.57 -1.46
C ALA A 69 -9.56 10.57 -0.47
N LYS A 70 -9.81 10.37 0.84
CA LYS A 70 -9.22 11.20 1.90
C LYS A 70 -7.70 11.13 1.93
N PHE A 71 -7.13 9.92 1.86
CA PHE A 71 -5.68 9.74 1.84
C PHE A 71 -5.02 10.40 0.62
N GLN A 72 -5.58 10.22 -0.58
CA GLN A 72 -5.01 10.83 -1.80
C GLN A 72 -5.11 12.36 -1.80
N ALA A 73 -6.12 12.92 -1.13
CA ALA A 73 -6.30 14.35 -0.97
C ALA A 73 -5.55 14.95 0.23
N ASP A 74 -4.91 14.14 1.08
CA ASP A 74 -4.17 14.63 2.26
C ASP A 74 -2.97 15.49 1.80
N PRO A 75 -2.91 16.78 2.20
CA PRO A 75 -1.84 17.68 1.78
C PRO A 75 -0.45 17.21 2.20
N GLU A 76 -0.32 16.59 3.37
CA GLU A 76 0.95 16.04 3.84
C GLU A 76 1.38 14.86 2.97
N TRP A 77 0.44 13.99 2.58
CA TRP A 77 0.74 12.91 1.63
C TRP A 77 1.23 13.45 0.29
N ILE A 78 0.54 14.46 -0.26
CA ILE A 78 0.90 15.06 -1.56
C ILE A 78 2.31 15.66 -1.49
N GLU A 79 2.62 16.43 -0.44
CA GLU A 79 3.93 17.04 -0.24
C GLU A 79 5.02 15.97 -0.07
N LYS A 80 4.81 15.00 0.83
CA LYS A 80 5.79 13.95 1.14
C LYS A 80 6.02 13.03 -0.05
N ARG A 81 4.97 12.70 -0.80
CA ARG A 81 5.11 11.93 -2.03
C ARG A 81 6.01 12.66 -3.02
N ALA A 82 5.77 13.95 -3.27
CA ALA A 82 6.59 14.75 -4.16
C ALA A 82 8.07 14.79 -3.70
N GLN A 83 8.30 14.95 -2.39
CA GLN A 83 9.66 14.90 -1.81
C GLN A 83 10.33 13.54 -2.05
N THR A 84 9.63 12.43 -1.78
CA THR A 84 10.20 11.08 -1.97
C THR A 84 10.41 10.70 -3.43
N GLU A 85 9.67 11.31 -4.36
CA GLU A 85 9.75 11.05 -5.80
C GLU A 85 10.55 12.12 -6.56
N ALA A 86 11.27 13.02 -5.85
CA ALA A 86 12.09 14.07 -6.46
C ALA A 86 13.19 13.51 -7.38
N ASP A 87 13.79 12.37 -6.99
CA ASP A 87 14.78 11.64 -7.80
C ASP A 87 14.13 10.71 -8.85
N GLY A 88 12.86 10.94 -9.16
CA GLY A 88 12.07 10.15 -10.10
C GLY A 88 11.15 9.13 -9.45
N ALA A 89 10.31 8.52 -10.29
CA ALA A 89 9.28 7.59 -9.88
C ALA A 89 9.84 6.42 -9.06
N ILE A 90 9.15 6.07 -7.96
CA ILE A 90 9.48 4.90 -7.14
C ILE A 90 8.76 3.66 -7.67
N VAL A 91 7.46 3.80 -7.98
CA VAL A 91 6.59 2.70 -8.41
C VAL A 91 6.34 2.82 -9.91
N ALA A 92 6.68 1.77 -10.65
CA ALA A 92 6.47 1.70 -12.09
C ALA A 92 5.06 1.22 -12.45
N ARG A 93 4.51 0.31 -11.64
CA ARG A 93 3.18 -0.29 -11.88
C ARG A 93 2.55 -0.75 -10.59
N VAL A 94 1.23 -0.63 -10.51
CA VAL A 94 0.42 -1.10 -9.40
C VAL A 94 -0.58 -2.12 -9.93
N GLU A 95 -0.70 -3.25 -9.23
CA GLU A 95 -1.82 -4.18 -9.35
C GLU A 95 -2.61 -4.19 -8.05
N ASN A 96 -3.93 -4.39 -8.13
CA ASN A 96 -4.75 -4.62 -6.96
C ASN A 96 -5.85 -5.66 -7.22
N MET A 97 -6.22 -6.39 -6.18
CA MET A 97 -7.27 -7.40 -6.20
C MET A 97 -8.14 -7.25 -4.96
N MET A 98 -9.46 -7.28 -5.16
CA MET A 98 -10.43 -7.34 -4.06
C MET A 98 -10.70 -8.79 -3.71
N LEU A 99 -10.42 -9.15 -2.46
CA LEU A 99 -10.48 -10.50 -1.94
C LEU A 99 -11.54 -10.59 -0.84
N ARG A 100 -12.29 -11.69 -0.82
CA ARG A 100 -13.17 -12.05 0.29
C ARG A 100 -12.52 -13.20 1.06
N PRO A 101 -12.31 -13.09 2.38
CA PRO A 101 -11.74 -14.18 3.15
C PRO A 101 -12.72 -15.36 3.17
N THR A 102 -12.20 -16.58 3.12
CA THR A 102 -12.99 -17.80 3.37
C THR A 102 -13.30 -17.94 4.86
N SER A 103 -14.25 -18.82 5.21
CA SER A 103 -14.67 -19.03 6.61
C SER A 103 -13.56 -19.54 7.55
N PHE A 104 -12.52 -20.15 6.99
CA PHE A 104 -11.36 -20.69 7.72
C PHE A 104 -10.12 -19.80 7.63
N SER A 105 -10.22 -18.61 7.03
CA SER A 105 -9.12 -17.65 6.99
C SER A 105 -8.81 -17.09 8.37
N ALA A 106 -7.52 -16.91 8.68
CA ALA A 106 -7.08 -16.23 9.90
C ALA A 106 -7.41 -14.72 9.88
N VAL A 107 -7.55 -14.15 8.68
CA VAL A 107 -7.91 -12.75 8.44
C VAL A 107 -9.40 -12.58 8.14
N LYS A 108 -10.27 -13.46 8.65
CA LYS A 108 -11.72 -13.39 8.41
C LYS A 108 -12.40 -12.24 9.15
#